data_AF-A7GIE4-F1
#
_entry.id   AF-A7GIE4-F1
#
_cell.length_a   1.000
_cell.length_b   1.000
_cell.length_c   1.000
_cell.angle_alpha   90.00
_cell.angle_beta   90.00
_cell.angle_gamma   90.00
#
_symmetry.space_group_name_H-M   'P 1'
#
loop_
_entity.id
_entity.type
_entity.pdbx_description
1 polymer ?
#
loop_
_entity_poly.entity_id
_entity_poly.type
_entity_poly.pdbx_seq_one_letter_code
_entity_poly.pdbx_strand_id
1 'polypeptide(L)' 'MPIVIGKEKDDDDRLYVTFNYTHDRVERIKRIEGHKWNAIKKHWSIPNNREAIDKIVLTFYDEEVMLDASLI' A
#
# COMPACT_ATOMS: atom_id res chain seq x y z
N MET A 1 6.27 -9.28 -9.74
CA MET A 1 6.16 -9.34 -8.26
C MET A 1 4.81 -8.76 -7.86
N PRO A 2 4.10 -9.45 -6.95
CA PRO A 2 2.79 -9.02 -6.47
C PRO A 2 2.90 -7.72 -5.67
N ILE A 3 1.76 -7.07 -5.49
CA ILE A 3 1.59 -5.98 -4.53
C ILE A 3 1.48 -6.61 -3.14
N VAL A 4 2.32 -6.23 -2.20
CA VAL A 4 2.25 -6.71 -0.82
C VAL A 4 1.69 -5.61 0.07
N ILE A 5 0.69 -5.94 0.88
CA ILE A 5 0.03 -5.02 1.81
C ILE A 5 0.10 -5.60 3.23
N GLY A 6 0.46 -4.77 4.21
CA GLY A 6 0.46 -5.16 5.62
C GLY A 6 0.32 -3.95 6.55
N LYS A 7 0.29 -4.19 7.86
CA LYS A 7 0.31 -3.10 8.86
C LYS A 7 1.73 -2.59 9.07
N GLU A 8 1.89 -1.28 9.24
CA GLU A 8 3.16 -0.76 9.71
C GLU A 8 3.40 -1.14 11.17
N LYS A 9 4.62 -1.59 11.50
CA LYS A 9 4.96 -2.05 12.86
C LYS A 9 4.94 -0.95 13.92
N ASP A 10 5.10 0.30 13.52
CA ASP A 10 5.28 1.45 14.43
C ASP A 10 4.08 2.42 14.39
N ASP A 11 3.07 2.13 13.56
CA ASP A 11 1.92 3.00 13.32
C ASP A 11 0.70 2.17 12.88
N ASP A 12 -0.15 1.83 13.85
CA ASP A 12 -1.36 1.02 13.62
C ASP A 12 -2.39 1.72 12.72
N ASP A 13 -2.31 3.05 12.62
CA ASP A 13 -3.16 3.86 11.75
C ASP A 13 -2.66 3.84 10.30
N ARG A 14 -1.63 3.05 9.98
CA ARG A 14 -1.04 2.97 8.64
C ARG A 14 -0.79 1.55 8.15
N LEU A 15 -1.02 1.40 6.84
CA LEU A 15 -0.68 0.23 6.07
C LEU A 15 0.58 0.52 5.26
N TYR A 16 1.46 -0.46 5.14
CA TYR A 16 2.47 -0.42 4.12
C TYR A 16 1.98 -1.13 2.85
N VAL A 17 2.37 -0.58 1.70
CA VAL A 17 2.18 -1.17 0.38
C VAL A 17 3.54 -1.17 -0.32
N THR A 18 4.00 -2.34 -0.75
CA THR A 18 5.28 -2.48 -1.44
C THR A 18 5.16 -3.33 -2.69
N PHE A 19 5.95 -2.98 -3.69
CA PHE A 19 5.97 -3.59 -5.01
C PHE A 19 7.24 -3.20 -5.75
N ASN A 20 7.61 -3.96 -6.78
CA ASN A 20 8.69 -3.55 -7.67
C ASN A 20 8.37 -2.23 -8.36
N TYR A 21 9.35 -1.34 -8.37
CA TYR A 21 9.23 -0.03 -8.98
C TYR A 21 8.87 -0.14 -10.46
N THR A 22 7.72 0.44 -10.81
CA THR A 22 7.31 0.74 -12.18
C THR A 22 6.63 2.09 -12.17
N HIS A 23 6.80 2.89 -13.22
CA HIS A 23 6.17 4.20 -13.32
C HIS A 23 4.64 4.11 -13.14
N ASP A 24 3.98 3.13 -13.76
CA ASP A 24 2.53 2.93 -13.66
C ASP A 24 2.06 2.70 -12.22
N ARG A 25 2.60 1.72 -11.50
CA ARG A 25 2.24 1.45 -10.10
C ARG A 25 2.50 2.63 -9.16
N VAL A 26 3.56 3.40 -9.41
CA VAL A 26 3.87 4.62 -8.63
C VAL A 26 2.83 5.70 -8.87
N GLU A 27 2.43 5.93 -10.12
CA GLU A 27 1.39 6.90 -10.43
C GLU A 27 0.02 6.49 -9.90
N ARG A 28 -0.27 5.18 -9.92
CA ARG A 28 -1.47 4.60 -9.33
C ARG A 28 -1.56 4.84 -7.82
N ILE A 29 -0.54 4.49 -7.05
CA ILE A 29 -0.58 4.62 -5.57
C ILE A 29 -0.60 6.08 -5.09
N LYS A 30 0.02 7.01 -5.83
CA LYS A 30 -0.04 8.45 -5.54
C LYS A 30 -1.45 9.03 -5.64
N ARG A 31 -2.40 8.35 -6.29
CA ARG A 31 -3.81 8.78 -6.35
C ARG A 31 -4.58 8.49 -5.06
N ILE A 32 -4.00 7.70 -4.16
CA ILE A 32 -4.61 7.39 -2.86
C ILE A 32 -4.33 8.56 -1.92
N GLU A 33 -5.38 9.13 -1.33
CA GLU A 33 -5.23 10.27 -0.42
C GLU A 33 -4.43 9.89 0.83
N GLY A 34 -3.59 10.81 1.29
CA GLY A 34 -2.75 10.61 2.47
C GLY A 34 -1.56 9.67 2.25
N HIS A 35 -1.26 9.25 1.02
CA HIS A 35 -0.08 8.44 0.71
C HIS A 35 1.23 9.13 1.11
N LYS A 36 2.21 8.35 1.59
CA LYS A 36 3.56 8.83 1.87
C LYS A 36 4.58 7.79 1.42
N TRP A 37 5.68 8.22 0.80
CA TRP A 37 6.80 7.33 0.54
C TRP A 37 7.71 7.25 1.77
N ASN A 38 7.94 6.05 2.29
CA ASN A 38 8.96 5.81 3.32
C ASN A 38 10.27 5.38 2.65
N ALA A 39 11.19 6.32 2.46
CA ALA A 39 12.46 6.03 1.79
C ALA A 39 13.36 5.06 2.56
N ILE A 40 13.25 5.02 3.89
CA ILE A 40 14.06 4.15 4.76
C ILE A 40 13.56 2.71 4.66
N LYS A 41 12.24 2.49 4.83
CA LYS A 41 11.61 1.16 4.77
C LYS A 41 11.28 0.69 3.35
N LYS A 42 11.42 1.57 2.35
CA LYS A 42 11.15 1.32 0.92
C LYS A 42 9.74 0.80 0.64
N HIS A 43 8.74 1.44 1.24
CA HIS A 43 7.33 1.16 0.98
C HIS A 43 6.52 2.46 0.91
N TRP A 44 5.31 2.35 0.39
CA TRP A 44 4.30 3.38 0.51
C TRP A 44 3.51 3.18 1.79
N SER A 45 3.30 4.27 2.51
CA SER A 45 2.52 4.33 3.74
C SER A 45 1.16 4.95 3.43
N ILE A 46 0.10 4.20 3.66
CA ILE A 46 -1.29 4.55 3.35
C ILE A 46 -2.10 4.56 4.64
N PRO A 47 -3.07 5.48 4.83
CA PRO A 47 -3.92 5.44 6.02
C PRO A 47 -4.65 4.09 6.15
N ASN A 48 -4.73 3.56 7.36
CA ASN A 48 -5.47 2.34 7.69
C ASN A 48 -6.92 2.69 8.03
N ASN A 49 -7.66 3.14 7.03
CA ASN A 49 -9.09 3.40 7.16
C ASN A 49 -9.83 2.82 5.95
N ARG A 50 -11.16 2.71 6.09
CA ARG A 50 -12.01 2.06 5.07
C ARG A 50 -11.86 2.68 3.69
N GLU A 51 -11.86 4.01 3.59
CA GLU A 51 -11.76 4.70 2.30
C GLU A 51 -10.44 4.40 1.59
N ALA A 52 -9.32 4.47 2.32
CA ALA A 52 -8.01 4.17 1.78
C ALA A 52 -7.89 2.69 1.37
N ILE A 53 -8.44 1.76 2.15
CA ILE A 53 -8.48 0.33 1.81
C ILE A 53 -9.27 0.11 0.52
N ASP A 54 -10.48 0.68 0.41
CA ASP A 54 -11.32 0.58 -0.79
C ASP A 54 -10.56 1.13 -2.02
N LYS A 55 -9.84 2.24 -1.85
CA LYS A 55 -8.97 2.82 -2.90
C LYS A 55 -7.81 1.91 -3.27
N ILE A 56 -7.12 1.27 -2.32
CA ILE A 56 -6.04 0.32 -2.62
C ILE A 56 -6.59 -0.84 -3.47
N VAL A 57 -7.71 -1.44 -3.06
CA VAL A 57 -8.34 -2.55 -3.78
C VAL A 57 -8.72 -2.14 -5.20
N LEU A 58 -9.35 -0.99 -5.37
CA LEU A 58 -9.70 -0.47 -6.70
C LEU A 58 -8.49 -0.09 -7.55
N THR A 59 -7.36 0.30 -6.94
CA THR A 59 -6.15 0.73 -7.65
C THR A 59 -5.38 -0.45 -8.24
N PHE A 60 -5.43 -1.60 -7.58
CA PHE A 60 -4.67 -2.81 -7.93
C PHE A 60 -5.57 -4.02 -8.21
N TYR A 61 -6.83 -3.81 -8.59
CA TYR A 61 -7.81 -4.87 -8.85
C TYR A 61 -7.39 -5.82 -9.99
N ASP A 62 -6.55 -5.33 -10.90
CA ASP A 62 -5.99 -6.03 -12.06
C ASP A 62 -4.64 -6.70 -11.76
N GLU A 63 -4.15 -6.61 -10.52
CA GLU A 63 -2.85 -7.13 -10.11
C GLU A 63 -2.99 -8.18 -9.00
N GLU A 64 -2.01 -9.08 -8.91
CA GLU A 64 -1.93 -10.02 -7.80
C GLU A 64 -1.56 -9.27 -6.51
N VAL A 65 -2.41 -9.40 -5.48
CA VAL A 65 -2.23 -8.79 -4.16
C VAL A 65 -2.00 -9.88 -3.12
N MET A 66 -0.91 -9.74 -2.36
CA MET A 66 -0.59 -10.58 -1.20
C MET A 66 -0.80 -9.78 0.08
N LEU A 67 -1.53 -10.38 1.01
CA LEU A 67 -1.71 -9.84 2.36
C LEU A 67 -0.62 -10.39 3.27
N ASP A 68 0.07 -9.51 3.96
CA ASP A 68 1.03 -9.87 4.99
C ASP A 68 0.32 -10.39 6.24
N ALA A 69 0.97 -11.31 6.95
CA ALA A 69 0.43 -11.91 8.17
C ALA A 69 0.12 -10.89 9.28
N SER A 70 0.72 -9.69 9.26
CA SER A 70 0.40 -8.59 10.17
C SER A 70 -1.06 -8.11 10.11
N LEU A 71 -1.83 -8.52 9.11
CA LEU A 71 -3.25 -8.20 8.97
C LEU A 71 -4.18 -9.20 9.67
N ILE A 72 -3.67 -10.32 10.18
CA ILE A 72 -4.44 -11.46 10.73
C ILE A 72 -4.30 -11.52 12.25
#